data_AF-A0A1F9BLT4-F1
#
_entry.id   AF-A0A1F9BLT4-F1
#
_cell.length_a   1.000
_cell.length_b   1.000
_cell.length_c   1.000
_cell.angle_alpha   90.00
_cell.angle_beta   90.00
_cell.angle_gamma   90.00
#
_symmetry.space_group_name_H-M   'P 1'
#
loop_
_entity.id
_entity.type
_entity.pdbx_description
1 polymer ?
#
loop_
_entity_poly.entity_id
_entity_poly.type
_entity_poly.pdbx_seq_one_letter_code
_entity_poly.pdbx_strand_id
1 'polypeptide(L)'
;MCIICGSQCGVAEFLISMGLPFLGLYFYRIRDSLRKIKNIILRRGSVAEEILNKTIKPSGCGELLKDCRGISAQSIESENLELIKVKSRSNESTGNSTWINKFRKLINLEKKGELKGVRGWLLLLCLNLTIFIPASCFYEVMSTLYSFNSFIYQIMLIVSNQLLLHNIAIIAIMGFLATLSFYAGLQLWEVKPGAVKIAKIFLIIQLSLTFIVAAIRLFIIFPIVASEHSFSVIIKILIPSLLHFSLWYLYLSKSRRVHNTYSNGEREKIIPGQLPAKLTGYTEFT
;
A
#
# COMPACT_ATOMS: atom_id res chain seq x y z
N MET A 1 13.60 25.93 33.61
CA MET A 1 12.69 24.93 33.03
C MET A 1 12.30 25.41 31.64
N CYS A 2 12.88 24.82 30.59
CA CYS A 2 12.85 25.36 29.22
C CYS A 2 11.48 25.21 28.56
N ILE A 3 10.76 26.32 28.44
CA ILE A 3 9.49 26.45 27.69
C ILE A 3 9.67 26.08 26.20
N ILE A 4 10.90 26.17 25.69
CA ILE A 4 11.29 25.74 24.33
C ILE A 4 11.03 24.24 24.11
N CYS A 5 11.09 23.41 25.17
CA CYS A 5 10.84 21.97 25.05
C CYS A 5 9.34 21.62 24.99
N GLY A 6 8.47 22.45 25.59
CA GLY A 6 7.03 22.20 25.66
C GLY A 6 6.29 22.45 24.35
N SER A 7 6.70 23.46 23.58
CA SER A 7 6.06 23.79 22.30
C SER A 7 6.44 22.80 21.18
N GLN A 8 7.65 22.24 21.22
CA GLN A 8 8.19 21.40 20.14
C GLN A 8 7.84 19.91 20.22
N CYS A 9 7.40 19.38 21.37
CA CYS A 9 6.83 18.02 21.44
C CYS A 9 5.44 17.95 20.81
N GLY A 10 4.71 19.07 20.71
CA GLY A 10 3.32 19.09 20.29
C GLY A 10 3.09 18.49 18.90
N VAL A 11 3.90 18.80 17.89
CA VAL A 11 3.67 18.32 16.51
C VAL A 11 4.00 16.85 16.35
N ALA A 12 5.13 16.40 16.93
CA ALA A 12 5.50 15.00 16.94
C ALA A 12 4.47 14.19 17.74
N GLU A 13 4.06 14.66 18.92
CA GLU A 13 3.01 14.03 19.72
C GLU A 13 1.64 14.10 19.05
N PHE A 14 1.33 15.13 18.27
CA PHE A 14 0.08 15.22 17.52
C PHE A 14 0.07 14.27 16.33
N LEU A 15 1.18 14.15 15.58
CA LEU A 15 1.35 13.17 14.52
C LEU A 15 1.42 11.73 15.05
N ILE A 16 2.03 11.51 16.21
CA ILE A 16 2.08 10.24 16.93
C ILE A 16 0.69 9.90 17.50
N SER A 17 0.00 10.84 18.14
CA SER A 17 -1.33 10.67 18.75
C SER A 17 -2.41 10.50 17.69
N MET A 18 -2.31 11.19 16.56
CA MET A 18 -3.18 10.94 15.40
C MET A 18 -2.78 9.64 14.71
N GLY A 19 -1.49 9.34 14.56
CA GLY A 19 -0.96 8.18 13.84
C GLY A 19 -1.09 6.84 14.55
N LEU A 20 -1.02 6.80 15.89
CA LEU A 20 -1.13 5.57 16.70
C LEU A 20 -2.50 4.88 16.58
N PRO A 21 -3.63 5.60 16.65
CA PRO A 21 -4.96 5.04 16.38
C PRO A 21 -5.02 4.41 14.99
N PHE A 22 -4.39 5.03 13.99
CA PHE A 22 -4.34 4.49 12.63
C PHE A 22 -3.40 3.28 12.51
N LEU A 23 -2.29 3.24 13.27
CA LEU A 23 -1.44 2.05 13.41
C LEU A 23 -2.23 0.88 14.04
N GLY A 24 -3.06 1.14 15.05
CA GLY A 24 -3.95 0.14 15.65
C GLY A 24 -4.93 -0.46 14.63
N LEU A 25 -5.56 0.38 13.82
CA LEU A 25 -6.44 -0.05 12.72
C LEU A 25 -5.67 -0.79 11.60
N TYR A 26 -4.42 -0.40 11.35
CA TYR A 26 -3.54 -1.05 10.40
C TYR A 26 -3.14 -2.45 10.86
N PHE A 27 -2.65 -2.59 12.10
CA PHE A 27 -2.36 -3.89 12.72
C PHE A 27 -3.61 -4.77 12.78
N TYR A 28 -4.77 -4.19 13.09
CA TYR A 28 -6.04 -4.91 13.06
C TYR A 28 -6.33 -5.51 11.68
N ARG A 29 -6.09 -4.75 10.59
CA ARG A 29 -6.37 -5.22 9.22
C ARG A 29 -5.28 -6.12 8.63
N ILE A 30 -4.01 -5.95 9.03
CA ILE A 30 -2.97 -6.95 8.77
C ILE A 30 -3.38 -8.26 9.43
N ARG A 31 -3.79 -8.21 10.70
CA ARG A 31 -4.27 -9.39 11.43
C ARG A 31 -5.49 -10.01 10.76
N ASP A 32 -6.46 -9.21 10.28
CA ASP A 32 -7.62 -9.72 9.53
C ASP A 32 -7.22 -10.34 8.18
N SER A 33 -6.28 -9.73 7.46
CA SER A 33 -5.78 -10.25 6.18
C SER A 33 -5.02 -11.56 6.38
N LEU A 34 -4.19 -11.65 7.43
CA LEU A 34 -3.52 -12.88 7.84
C LEU A 34 -4.51 -13.96 8.25
N ARG A 35 -5.60 -13.60 8.93
CA ARG A 35 -6.68 -14.52 9.31
C ARG A 35 -7.40 -15.08 8.08
N LYS A 36 -7.68 -14.24 7.07
CA LYS A 36 -8.26 -14.68 5.79
C LYS A 36 -7.32 -15.61 5.02
N ILE A 37 -6.02 -15.31 4.99
CA ILE A 37 -5.02 -16.19 4.36
C ILE A 37 -4.95 -17.53 5.10
N LYS A 38 -4.91 -17.53 6.43
CA LYS A 38 -4.94 -18.75 7.25
C LYS A 38 -6.18 -19.60 6.94
N ASN A 39 -7.36 -19.00 6.85
CA ASN A 39 -8.60 -19.72 6.52
C ASN A 39 -8.62 -20.28 5.10
N ILE A 40 -8.00 -19.60 4.13
CA ILE A 40 -7.87 -20.11 2.74
C ILE A 40 -6.92 -21.32 2.70
N ILE A 41 -5.82 -21.28 3.46
CA ILE A 41 -4.87 -22.39 3.56
C ILE A 41 -5.53 -23.60 4.23
N LEU A 42 -6.26 -23.38 5.33
CA LEU A 42 -7.00 -24.45 6.03
C LEU A 42 -8.09 -25.08 5.15
N ARG A 43 -8.84 -24.28 4.38
CA ARG A 43 -9.81 -24.82 3.41
C ARG A 43 -9.14 -25.61 2.30
N ARG A 44 -7.98 -25.20 1.80
CA ARG A 44 -7.27 -25.96 0.77
C ARG A 44 -6.71 -27.28 1.32
N GLY A 45 -6.28 -27.31 2.57
CA GLY A 45 -5.90 -28.57 3.25
C GLY A 45 -7.08 -29.53 3.37
N SER A 46 -8.25 -29.05 3.80
CA SER A 46 -9.47 -29.86 3.91
C SER A 46 -9.97 -30.37 2.55
N VAL A 47 -9.92 -29.55 1.50
CA VAL A 47 -10.30 -29.99 0.14
C VAL A 47 -9.29 -31.00 -0.42
N ALA A 48 -8.00 -30.88 -0.09
CA ALA A 48 -7.00 -31.86 -0.48
C ALA A 48 -7.22 -33.22 0.22
N GLU A 49 -7.59 -33.22 1.50
CA GLU A 49 -7.98 -34.46 2.21
C GLU A 49 -9.27 -35.08 1.66
N GLU A 50 -10.29 -34.28 1.32
CA GLU A 50 -11.53 -34.81 0.75
C GLU A 50 -11.31 -35.44 -0.63
N ILE A 51 -10.45 -34.83 -1.45
CA ILE A 51 -10.05 -35.41 -2.75
C ILE A 51 -9.28 -36.71 -2.54
N LEU A 52 -8.33 -36.75 -1.60
CA LEU A 52 -7.55 -37.94 -1.29
C LEU A 52 -8.41 -39.09 -0.75
N ASN A 53 -9.41 -38.79 0.10
CA ASN A 53 -10.33 -39.80 0.63
C ASN A 53 -11.32 -40.32 -0.42
N LYS A 54 -11.65 -39.51 -1.44
CA LYS A 54 -12.49 -39.94 -2.57
C LYS A 54 -11.72 -40.78 -3.60
N THR A 55 -10.42 -40.54 -3.79
CA THR A 55 -9.59 -41.38 -4.69
C THR A 55 -9.11 -42.68 -4.05
N ILE A 56 -9.01 -42.77 -2.72
CA ILE A 56 -8.54 -43.98 -2.01
C ILE A 56 -9.69 -44.93 -1.59
N LYS A 57 -10.95 -44.63 -1.93
CA LYS A 57 -12.05 -45.61 -1.83
C LYS A 57 -12.23 -46.31 -3.19
N PRO A 58 -11.54 -47.43 -3.47
CA PRO A 58 -11.94 -48.28 -4.59
C PRO A 58 -13.34 -48.83 -4.26
N SER A 59 -14.30 -48.43 -5.07
CA SER A 59 -15.54 -49.19 -5.29
C SER A 59 -15.17 -50.66 -5.52
N GLY A 60 -15.91 -51.55 -4.85
CA GLY A 60 -15.62 -52.96 -4.74
C GLY A 60 -15.06 -53.62 -6.01
N CYS A 61 -13.88 -54.21 -5.85
CA CYS A 61 -13.43 -55.34 -6.65
C CYS A 61 -13.27 -56.51 -5.68
N GLY A 62 -14.42 -56.97 -5.18
CA GLY A 62 -14.54 -58.18 -4.37
C GLY A 62 -15.30 -59.21 -5.18
N GLU A 63 -14.70 -59.68 -6.28
CA GLU A 63 -15.01 -60.93 -7.00
C GLU A 63 -14.23 -60.92 -8.32
N LEU A 64 -12.99 -61.41 -8.29
CA LEU A 64 -12.25 -61.99 -9.44
C LEU A 64 -10.84 -62.46 -8.99
N LEU A 65 -10.76 -63.09 -7.81
CA LEU A 65 -9.54 -63.73 -7.28
C LEU A 65 -9.87 -65.16 -6.83
N LYS A 66 -10.44 -65.93 -7.77
CA LYS A 66 -10.59 -67.39 -7.68
C LYS A 66 -10.24 -68.00 -9.03
N ASP A 67 -9.02 -67.75 -9.52
CA ASP A 67 -8.32 -68.70 -10.39
C ASP A 67 -6.91 -68.18 -10.64
N CYS A 68 -5.98 -68.63 -9.81
CA CYS A 68 -4.55 -68.78 -10.11
C CYS A 68 -3.92 -69.39 -8.86
N ARG A 69 -4.23 -70.66 -8.62
CA ARG A 69 -3.53 -71.49 -7.65
C ARG A 69 -2.36 -72.14 -8.41
N GLY A 70 -1.15 -71.71 -8.11
CA GLY A 70 0.08 -72.31 -8.59
C GLY A 70 0.80 -71.45 -9.60
N ILE A 71 1.85 -70.76 -9.15
CA ILE A 71 3.22 -70.88 -9.65
C ILE A 71 4.11 -70.09 -8.71
N SER A 72 5.14 -70.78 -8.25
CA SER A 72 6.21 -70.31 -7.37
C SER A 72 7.07 -69.22 -8.01
N ALA A 73 7.68 -68.42 -7.15
CA ALA A 73 8.64 -67.37 -7.45
C ALA A 73 9.79 -67.83 -8.36
N GLN A 74 10.09 -67.03 -9.39
CA GLN A 74 11.45 -66.71 -9.82
C GLN A 74 11.43 -65.68 -10.96
N SER A 75 12.18 -64.58 -10.75
CA SER A 75 13.05 -63.90 -11.72
C SER A 75 12.49 -63.39 -13.07
N ILE A 76 13.21 -62.42 -13.63
CA ILE A 76 13.15 -61.90 -15.01
C ILE A 76 12.17 -60.72 -15.15
N GLU A 77 12.62 -59.48 -14.99
CA GLU A 77 13.48 -58.70 -15.89
C GLU A 77 12.66 -57.95 -16.96
N SER A 78 13.11 -56.72 -17.15
CA SER A 78 12.64 -55.69 -18.06
C SER A 78 12.26 -56.22 -19.45
N GLU A 79 11.03 -55.91 -19.88
CA GLU A 79 10.71 -55.28 -21.16
C GLU A 79 9.18 -55.31 -21.38
N ASN A 80 8.70 -54.40 -22.23
CA ASN A 80 7.31 -54.23 -22.66
C ASN A 80 6.44 -53.29 -21.80
N LEU A 81 6.87 -52.03 -21.78
CA LEU A 81 6.04 -50.88 -21.46
C LEU A 81 5.51 -50.22 -22.75
N GLU A 82 5.00 -51.03 -23.68
CA GLU A 82 4.13 -50.58 -24.78
C GLU A 82 2.96 -51.57 -24.84
N LEU A 83 1.75 -51.05 -25.07
CA LEU A 83 0.48 -51.79 -25.16
C LEU A 83 -0.32 -52.02 -23.85
N ILE A 84 -0.63 -50.95 -23.13
CA ILE A 84 -1.98 -50.80 -22.57
C ILE A 84 -2.56 -49.48 -23.07
N LYS A 85 -2.88 -49.50 -24.36
CA LYS A 85 -3.76 -48.58 -25.06
C LYS A 85 -5.20 -49.04 -24.80
N VAL A 86 -5.62 -49.07 -23.52
CA VAL A 86 -7.01 -49.38 -23.15
C VAL A 86 -7.84 -48.11 -23.26
N LYS A 87 -8.42 -48.01 -24.44
CA LYS A 87 -9.72 -47.44 -24.79
C LYS A 87 -10.72 -47.42 -23.62
N SER A 88 -10.69 -46.37 -22.79
CA SER A 88 -11.86 -45.90 -22.03
C SER A 88 -12.48 -44.71 -22.75
N ARG A 89 -13.21 -45.03 -23.82
CA ARG A 89 -14.20 -44.15 -24.41
C ARG A 89 -15.44 -44.16 -23.50
N SER A 90 -15.42 -43.34 -22.44
CA SER A 90 -16.66 -42.87 -21.81
C SER A 90 -16.90 -41.43 -22.30
N ASN A 91 -17.72 -41.35 -23.34
CA ASN A 91 -18.34 -40.12 -23.80
C ASN A 91 -19.13 -39.49 -22.66
N GLU A 92 -18.66 -38.38 -22.08
CA GLU A 92 -19.57 -37.42 -21.43
C GLU A 92 -18.96 -36.02 -21.27
N SER A 93 -19.58 -35.05 -21.94
CA SER A 93 -19.49 -33.60 -21.73
C SER A 93 -18.29 -32.80 -22.29
N THR A 94 -17.95 -33.00 -23.56
CA THR A 94 -17.15 -32.01 -24.33
C THR A 94 -17.87 -30.68 -24.63
N GLY A 95 -19.08 -30.47 -24.10
CA GLY A 95 -19.85 -29.22 -24.24
C GLY A 95 -19.69 -28.20 -23.10
N ASN A 96 -19.04 -28.54 -21.97
CA ASN A 96 -19.14 -27.73 -20.76
C ASN A 96 -17.90 -26.86 -20.45
N SER A 97 -16.75 -27.10 -21.11
CA SER A 97 -15.52 -26.33 -20.84
C SER A 97 -15.58 -24.91 -21.41
N THR A 98 -16.27 -24.70 -22.53
CA THR A 98 -16.46 -23.38 -23.14
C THR A 98 -17.38 -22.50 -22.31
N TRP A 99 -18.49 -23.04 -21.80
CA TRP A 99 -19.39 -22.26 -20.96
C TRP A 99 -18.79 -22.03 -19.57
N ILE A 100 -18.10 -22.99 -18.96
CA ILE A 100 -17.38 -22.77 -17.68
C ILE A 100 -16.25 -21.74 -17.83
N ASN A 101 -15.51 -21.74 -18.93
CA ASN A 101 -14.48 -20.71 -19.20
C ASN A 101 -15.11 -19.35 -19.50
N LYS A 102 -16.26 -19.30 -20.21
CA LYS A 102 -17.03 -18.08 -20.45
C LYS A 102 -17.64 -17.53 -19.16
N PHE A 103 -18.20 -18.39 -18.29
CA PHE A 103 -18.75 -18.05 -16.99
C PHE A 103 -17.65 -17.61 -16.02
N ARG A 104 -16.49 -18.27 -16.01
CA ARG A 104 -15.32 -17.84 -15.23
C ARG A 104 -14.78 -16.49 -15.73
N LYS A 105 -14.86 -16.23 -17.04
CA LYS A 105 -14.51 -14.93 -17.64
C LYS A 105 -15.54 -13.86 -17.25
N LEU A 106 -16.83 -14.17 -17.25
CA LEU A 106 -17.92 -13.26 -16.84
C LEU A 106 -17.88 -12.98 -15.33
N ILE A 107 -17.71 -13.99 -14.46
CA ILE A 107 -17.52 -13.80 -13.01
C ILE A 107 -16.25 -12.99 -12.72
N ASN A 108 -15.16 -13.18 -13.49
CA ASN A 108 -13.97 -12.34 -13.37
C ASN A 108 -14.15 -10.93 -13.94
N LEU A 109 -15.12 -10.70 -14.83
CA LEU A 109 -15.47 -9.38 -15.34
C LEU A 109 -16.43 -8.66 -14.39
N GLU A 110 -17.35 -9.39 -13.77
CA GLU A 110 -18.32 -8.90 -12.80
C GLU A 110 -17.65 -8.60 -11.44
N LYS A 111 -16.71 -9.43 -10.98
CA LYS A 111 -15.82 -9.07 -9.84
C LYS A 111 -14.87 -7.92 -10.13
N LYS A 112 -14.63 -7.60 -11.42
CA LYS A 112 -13.92 -6.39 -11.86
C LYS A 112 -14.86 -5.19 -12.00
N GLY A 113 -16.14 -5.35 -11.71
CA GLY A 113 -17.11 -4.29 -11.52
C GLY A 113 -16.63 -3.30 -10.46
N GLU A 114 -16.04 -2.21 -10.94
CA GLU A 114 -16.29 -0.87 -10.45
C GLU A 114 -16.04 -0.61 -8.96
N LEU A 115 -14.87 -1.00 -8.45
CA LEU A 115 -14.24 -0.20 -7.40
C LEU A 115 -13.68 1.10 -8.01
N LYS A 116 -14.53 1.88 -8.69
CA LYS A 116 -14.24 3.26 -9.09
C LYS A 116 -14.56 4.13 -7.88
N GLY A 117 -13.54 4.77 -7.33
CA GLY A 117 -13.70 5.71 -6.22
C GLY A 117 -12.64 5.58 -5.13
N VAL A 118 -12.30 6.73 -4.56
CA VAL A 118 -11.37 6.88 -3.44
C VAL A 118 -12.07 6.40 -2.16
N ARG A 119 -11.95 5.11 -1.82
CA ARG A 119 -12.58 4.51 -0.61
C ARG A 119 -11.58 3.82 0.33
N GLY A 120 -11.82 3.93 1.63
CA GLY A 120 -11.06 3.26 2.69
C GLY A 120 -9.70 3.92 2.92
N TRP A 121 -8.62 3.13 2.91
CA TRP A 121 -7.26 3.61 3.21
C TRP A 121 -6.74 4.71 2.28
N LEU A 122 -7.19 4.74 1.02
CA LEU A 122 -6.83 5.83 0.11
C LEU A 122 -7.49 7.14 0.55
N LEU A 123 -8.74 7.10 1.02
CA LEU A 123 -9.44 8.27 1.55
C LEU A 123 -8.75 8.80 2.81
N LEU A 124 -8.30 7.91 3.69
CA LEU A 124 -7.51 8.29 4.87
C LEU A 124 -6.21 9.00 4.47
N LEU A 125 -5.49 8.50 3.45
CA LEU A 125 -4.31 9.19 2.93
C LEU A 125 -4.68 10.57 2.37
N CYS A 126 -5.75 10.66 1.58
CA CYS A 126 -6.18 11.93 1.01
C CYS A 126 -6.52 12.94 2.10
N LEU A 127 -7.30 12.54 3.10
CA LEU A 127 -7.70 13.39 4.22
C LEU A 127 -6.47 13.82 5.06
N ASN A 128 -5.51 12.92 5.23
CA ASN A 128 -4.24 13.22 5.87
C ASN A 128 -3.45 14.31 5.13
N LEU A 129 -3.32 14.16 3.81
CA LEU A 129 -2.65 15.14 2.97
C LEU A 129 -3.38 16.49 2.92
N THR A 130 -4.72 16.52 2.88
CA THR A 130 -5.49 17.76 2.70
C THR A 130 -5.82 18.50 3.99
N ILE A 131 -5.97 17.80 5.11
CA ILE A 131 -6.43 18.41 6.37
C ILE A 131 -5.35 18.31 7.44
N PHE A 132 -4.89 17.09 7.75
CA PHE A 132 -4.01 16.88 8.91
C PHE A 132 -2.63 17.50 8.73
N ILE A 133 -2.01 17.37 7.55
CA ILE A 133 -0.68 17.96 7.30
C ILE A 133 -0.74 19.50 7.29
N PRO A 134 -1.64 20.17 6.55
CA PRO A 134 -1.77 21.63 6.62
C PRO A 134 -2.11 22.14 8.01
N ALA A 135 -2.99 21.46 8.76
CA ALA A 135 -3.30 21.83 10.14
C ALA A 135 -2.07 21.71 11.06
N SER A 136 -1.26 20.67 10.90
CA SER A 136 -0.01 20.50 11.65
C SER A 136 0.99 21.59 11.32
N CYS A 137 1.14 21.94 10.04
CA CYS A 137 2.00 23.05 9.61
C CYS A 137 1.53 24.39 10.21
N PHE A 138 0.22 24.64 10.20
CA PHE A 138 -0.37 25.84 10.77
C PHE A 138 -0.13 25.93 12.28
N TYR A 139 -0.34 24.83 13.01
CA TYR A 139 -0.04 24.77 14.45
C TYR A 139 1.43 25.06 14.74
N GLU A 140 2.38 24.50 13.97
CA GLU A 140 3.80 24.76 14.17
C GLU A 140 4.16 26.23 13.91
N VAL A 141 3.62 26.84 12.86
CA VAL A 141 3.78 28.28 12.57
C VAL A 141 3.21 29.13 13.72
N MET A 142 1.99 28.84 14.18
CA MET A 142 1.39 29.57 15.32
C MET A 142 2.21 29.43 16.60
N SER A 143 2.70 28.22 16.89
CA SER A 143 3.54 27.95 18.05
C SER A 143 4.87 28.73 18.01
N THR A 144 5.44 28.88 16.80
CA THR A 144 6.67 29.64 16.56
C THR A 144 6.43 31.14 16.76
N LEU A 145 5.32 31.67 16.23
CA LEU A 145 4.94 33.07 16.40
C LEU A 145 4.62 33.43 17.85
N TYR A 146 3.92 32.56 18.59
CA TYR A 146 3.61 32.79 20.00
C TYR A 146 4.88 32.80 20.87
N SER A 147 5.78 31.85 20.60
CA SER A 147 7.07 31.79 21.30
C SER A 147 7.90 33.05 21.07
N PHE A 148 7.85 33.62 19.86
CA PHE A 148 8.50 34.89 19.52
C PHE A 148 7.97 36.05 20.38
N ASN A 149 6.65 36.20 20.50
CA ASN A 149 6.04 37.31 21.25
C ASN A 149 6.40 37.30 22.74
N SER A 150 6.54 36.12 23.34
CA SER A 150 6.94 35.98 24.76
C SER A 150 8.43 36.25 25.01
N PHE A 151 9.29 36.08 24.01
CA PHE A 151 10.76 36.13 24.13
C PHE A 151 11.35 37.50 23.72
N ILE A 152 10.66 38.24 22.84
CA ILE A 152 11.08 39.55 22.31
C ILE A 152 11.33 40.60 23.40
N TYR A 153 10.67 40.52 24.56
CA TYR A 153 10.80 41.57 25.58
C TYR A 153 12.05 41.50 26.45
N GLN A 154 12.79 40.37 26.48
CA GLN A 154 13.84 40.21 27.48
C GLN A 154 15.27 40.15 26.94
N ILE A 155 15.54 39.70 25.71
CA ILE A 155 16.93 39.40 25.28
C ILE A 155 17.18 39.68 23.78
N MET A 156 18.11 40.62 23.51
CA MET A 156 19.02 40.69 22.36
C MET A 156 18.63 41.29 21.00
N LEU A 157 19.11 42.53 20.83
CA LEU A 157 19.31 43.23 19.56
C LEU A 157 20.43 42.67 18.65
N ILE A 158 21.23 41.68 19.10
CA ILE A 158 22.46 41.21 18.40
C ILE A 158 22.37 39.75 17.90
N VAL A 159 21.66 38.84 18.60
CA VAL A 159 21.33 37.48 18.10
C VAL A 159 20.10 37.49 17.18
N SER A 160 19.42 38.63 17.09
CA SER A 160 18.17 38.87 16.35
C SER A 160 18.22 38.40 14.90
N ASN A 161 19.27 38.72 14.13
CA ASN A 161 19.25 38.47 12.68
C ASN A 161 19.27 36.98 12.33
N GLN A 162 20.08 36.16 13.00
CA GLN A 162 20.16 34.73 12.71
C GLN A 162 18.89 33.99 13.15
N LEU A 163 18.33 34.34 14.32
CA LEU A 163 17.10 33.73 14.82
C LEU A 163 15.88 34.15 13.99
N LEU A 164 15.82 35.41 13.56
CA LEU A 164 14.78 35.92 12.67
C LEU A 164 14.83 35.22 11.30
N LEU A 165 16.01 35.07 10.71
CA LEU A 165 16.19 34.30 9.47
C LEU A 165 15.77 32.83 9.64
N HIS A 166 16.09 32.21 10.78
CA HIS A 166 15.67 30.84 11.08
C HIS A 166 14.14 30.71 11.15
N ASN A 167 13.46 31.61 11.87
CA ASN A 167 11.99 31.59 11.98
C ASN A 167 11.32 31.84 10.63
N ILE A 168 11.80 32.80 9.85
CA ILE A 168 11.29 33.07 8.49
C ILE A 168 11.48 31.82 7.61
N ALA A 169 12.65 31.17 7.68
CA ALA A 169 12.91 29.95 6.93
C ALA A 169 11.96 28.81 7.32
N ILE A 170 11.69 28.60 8.62
CA ILE A 170 10.71 27.59 9.08
C ILE A 170 9.31 27.91 8.55
N ILE A 171 8.85 29.15 8.68
CA ILE A 171 7.52 29.56 8.21
C ILE A 171 7.40 29.33 6.70
N ALA A 172 8.42 29.70 5.92
CA ALA A 172 8.46 29.48 4.48
C ALA A 172 8.44 27.99 4.11
N ILE A 173 9.24 27.15 4.79
CA ILE A 173 9.29 25.71 4.57
C ILE A 173 7.94 25.06 4.89
N MET A 174 7.33 25.42 6.03
CA MET A 174 6.04 24.86 6.45
C MET A 174 4.90 25.31 5.53
N GLY A 175 4.90 26.57 5.08
CA GLY A 175 3.93 27.06 4.10
C GLY A 175 4.06 26.34 2.75
N PHE A 176 5.30 26.15 2.28
CA PHE A 176 5.58 25.38 1.08
C PHE A 176 5.12 23.92 1.22
N LEU A 177 5.41 23.27 2.34
CA LEU A 177 4.98 21.90 2.59
C LEU A 177 3.45 21.78 2.67
N ALA A 178 2.77 22.72 3.32
CA ALA A 178 1.32 22.75 3.43
C ALA A 178 0.66 22.84 2.05
N THR A 179 1.12 23.77 1.20
CA THR A 179 0.59 23.95 -0.16
C THR A 179 0.84 22.72 -1.05
N LEU A 180 2.04 22.14 -1.01
CA LEU A 180 2.33 20.90 -1.73
C LEU A 180 1.50 19.71 -1.23
N SER A 181 1.32 19.57 0.09
CA SER A 181 0.51 18.49 0.66
C SER A 181 -0.94 18.57 0.22
N PHE A 182 -1.50 19.78 0.24
CA PHE A 182 -2.87 20.04 -0.19
C PHE A 182 -3.03 19.75 -1.69
N TYR A 183 -2.08 20.22 -2.51
CA TYR A 183 -2.08 19.94 -3.95
C TYR A 183 -1.98 18.44 -4.26
N ALA A 184 -1.07 17.72 -3.60
CA ALA A 184 -0.94 16.28 -3.77
C ALA A 184 -2.23 15.54 -3.35
N GLY A 185 -2.83 15.96 -2.24
CA GLY A 185 -4.12 15.45 -1.76
C GLY A 185 -5.25 15.67 -2.77
N LEU A 186 -5.40 16.89 -3.31
CA LEU A 186 -6.41 17.20 -4.32
C LEU A 186 -6.24 16.36 -5.60
N GLN A 187 -5.00 16.19 -6.07
CA GLN A 187 -4.72 15.36 -7.24
C GLN A 187 -5.14 13.90 -7.02
N LEU A 188 -4.96 13.38 -5.80
CA LEU A 188 -5.47 12.06 -5.42
C LEU A 188 -7.01 12.02 -5.39
N TRP A 189 -7.68 13.04 -4.86
CA TRP A 189 -9.15 13.15 -4.84
C TRP A 189 -9.77 13.13 -6.23
N GLU A 190 -9.17 13.86 -7.17
CA GLU A 190 -9.65 13.98 -8.55
C GLU A 190 -9.32 12.76 -9.43
N VAL A 191 -8.60 11.77 -8.89
CA VAL A 191 -8.21 10.55 -9.60
C VAL A 191 -7.44 10.86 -10.90
N LYS A 192 -6.63 11.95 -10.92
CA LYS A 192 -5.89 12.34 -12.13
C LYS A 192 -4.79 11.34 -12.50
N PRO A 193 -4.50 11.12 -13.79
CA PRO A 193 -3.40 10.28 -14.23
C PRO A 193 -2.07 10.84 -13.72
N GLY A 194 -1.31 10.04 -12.99
CA GLY A 194 -0.04 10.45 -12.37
C GLY A 194 -0.16 11.02 -10.96
N ALA A 195 -1.36 11.12 -10.38
CA ALA A 195 -1.54 11.60 -9.00
C ALA A 195 -0.72 10.79 -7.97
N VAL A 196 -0.60 9.47 -8.16
CA VAL A 196 0.21 8.60 -7.30
C VAL A 196 1.70 8.95 -7.37
N LYS A 197 2.20 9.35 -8.56
CA LYS A 197 3.60 9.77 -8.72
C LYS A 197 3.85 11.07 -7.95
N ILE A 198 2.95 12.04 -8.08
CA ILE A 198 2.99 13.31 -7.34
C ILE A 198 2.98 13.05 -5.83
N ALA A 199 2.09 12.20 -5.34
CA ALA A 199 2.01 11.85 -3.91
C ALA A 199 3.29 11.18 -3.39
N LYS A 200 3.92 10.29 -4.17
CA LYS A 200 5.21 9.69 -3.79
C LYS A 200 6.33 10.72 -3.75
N ILE A 201 6.38 11.63 -4.74
CA ILE A 201 7.35 12.73 -4.76
C ILE A 201 7.16 13.61 -3.53
N PHE A 202 5.91 13.96 -3.19
CA PHE A 202 5.60 14.70 -1.98
C PHE A 202 6.12 14.01 -0.72
N LEU A 203 5.89 12.70 -0.55
CA LEU A 203 6.40 11.95 0.61
C LEU A 203 7.93 11.99 0.69
N ILE A 204 8.63 11.91 -0.44
CA ILE A 204 10.10 12.03 -0.48
C ILE A 204 10.53 13.44 -0.09
N ILE A 205 9.91 14.48 -0.65
CA ILE A 205 10.19 15.88 -0.32
C ILE A 205 9.95 16.13 1.17
N GLN A 206 8.84 15.66 1.73
CA GLN A 206 8.52 15.78 3.15
C GLN A 206 9.59 15.13 4.02
N LEU A 207 10.03 13.92 3.69
CA LEU A 207 11.07 13.23 4.44
C LEU A 207 12.41 13.98 4.36
N SER A 208 12.82 14.38 3.15
CA SER A 208 14.07 15.14 2.94
C SER A 208 14.07 16.47 3.68
N LEU A 209 12.96 17.22 3.63
CA LEU A 209 12.81 18.47 4.39
C LEU A 209 12.87 18.23 5.90
N THR A 210 12.31 17.14 6.39
CA THR A 210 12.41 16.76 7.82
C THR A 210 13.87 16.56 8.23
N PHE A 211 14.66 15.87 7.41
CA PHE A 211 16.10 15.71 7.66
C PHE A 211 16.86 17.03 7.61
N ILE A 212 16.55 17.89 6.64
CA ILE A 212 17.16 19.22 6.52
C ILE A 212 16.85 20.07 7.77
N VAL A 213 15.60 20.11 8.21
CA VAL A 213 15.20 20.85 9.43
C VAL A 213 15.88 20.26 10.66
N ALA A 214 15.94 18.93 10.79
CA ALA A 214 16.64 18.28 11.90
C ALA A 214 18.14 18.62 11.91
N ALA A 215 18.80 18.61 10.74
CA ALA A 215 20.19 19.00 10.59
C ALA A 215 20.41 20.48 10.95
N ILE A 216 19.57 21.39 10.45
CA ILE A 216 19.62 22.81 10.81
C ILE A 216 19.51 22.99 12.34
N ARG A 217 18.58 22.29 12.99
CA ARG A 217 18.45 22.35 14.47
C ARG A 217 19.71 21.83 15.17
N LEU A 218 20.29 20.72 14.69
CA LEU A 218 21.50 20.13 15.27
C LEU A 218 22.74 21.01 15.07
N PHE A 219 22.89 21.67 13.91
CA PHE A 219 24.12 22.45 13.63
C PHE A 219 24.02 23.91 14.07
N ILE A 220 22.84 24.53 14.03
CA ILE A 220 22.67 25.96 14.35
C ILE A 220 22.21 26.16 15.79
N ILE A 221 21.18 25.43 16.24
CA ILE A 221 20.55 25.70 17.54
C ILE A 221 21.27 24.99 18.68
N PHE A 222 21.68 23.74 18.47
CA PHE A 222 22.35 22.93 19.50
C PHE A 222 23.56 23.62 20.16
N PRO A 223 24.54 24.20 19.43
CA PRO A 223 25.69 24.83 20.06
C PRO A 223 25.33 26.06 20.90
N ILE A 224 24.18 26.70 20.63
CA ILE A 224 23.71 27.89 21.34
C ILE A 224 22.99 27.51 22.65
N VAL A 225 22.26 26.39 22.65
CA VAL A 225 21.31 26.04 23.73
C VAL A 225 21.80 24.89 24.62
N ALA A 226 23.00 24.34 24.36
CA ALA A 226 23.75 23.37 25.19
C ALA A 226 22.90 22.61 26.21
N SER A 227 22.02 21.73 25.73
CA SER A 227 21.13 20.95 26.61
C SER A 227 21.22 19.46 26.32
N GLU A 228 21.37 18.67 27.39
CA GLU A 228 21.52 17.21 27.35
C GLU A 228 20.32 16.48 26.69
N HIS A 229 19.17 17.16 26.55
CA HIS A 229 17.96 16.57 26.00
C HIS A 229 17.84 16.63 24.47
N SER A 230 18.79 17.26 23.77
CA SER A 230 18.66 17.56 22.33
C SER A 230 18.59 16.31 21.45
N PHE A 231 19.30 15.24 21.81
CA PHE A 231 19.27 13.99 21.05
C PHE A 231 17.89 13.32 21.10
N SER A 232 17.23 13.36 22.27
CA SER A 232 15.88 12.81 22.44
C SER A 232 14.84 13.51 21.56
N VAL A 233 14.98 14.83 21.36
CA VAL A 233 14.10 15.63 20.51
C VAL A 233 14.25 15.20 19.05
N ILE A 234 15.48 14.99 18.57
CA ILE A 234 15.74 14.56 17.19
C ILE A 234 15.14 13.18 16.94
N ILE A 235 15.32 12.24 17.86
CA ILE A 235 14.73 10.90 17.76
C ILE A 235 13.20 10.97 17.68
N LYS A 236 12.59 11.79 18.54
CA LYS A 236 11.13 12.01 18.56
C LYS A 236 10.59 12.58 17.25
N ILE A 237 11.40 13.30 16.48
CA ILE A 237 11.01 13.85 15.17
C ILE A 237 11.25 12.83 14.05
N LEU A 238 12.42 12.21 14.01
CA LEU A 238 12.83 11.35 12.90
C LEU A 238 12.09 10.02 12.85
N ILE A 239 11.90 9.34 13.99
CA ILE A 239 11.26 8.01 14.00
C ILE A 239 9.83 8.05 13.46
N PRO A 240 8.92 8.93 13.94
CA PRO A 240 7.56 8.99 13.41
C PRO A 240 7.53 9.37 11.94
N SER A 241 8.44 10.25 11.50
CA SER A 241 8.53 10.70 10.11
C SER A 241 8.94 9.57 9.17
N LEU A 242 9.91 8.75 9.57
CA LEU A 242 10.32 7.55 8.83
C LEU A 242 9.21 6.50 8.77
N LEU A 243 8.48 6.29 9.87
CA LEU A 243 7.35 5.36 9.91
C LEU A 243 6.22 5.84 9.01
N HIS A 244 5.87 7.12 9.09
CA HIS A 244 4.85 7.75 8.25
C HIS A 244 5.22 7.62 6.76
N PHE A 245 6.44 8.00 6.39
CA PHE A 245 6.96 7.86 5.03
C PHE A 245 6.88 6.40 4.56
N SER A 246 7.45 5.47 5.32
CA SER A 246 7.55 4.07 4.93
C SER A 246 6.17 3.45 4.74
N LEU A 247 5.24 3.73 5.66
CA LEU A 247 3.89 3.18 5.62
C LEU A 247 3.13 3.65 4.37
N TRP A 248 3.11 4.96 4.11
CA TRP A 248 2.38 5.51 2.97
C TRP A 248 3.06 5.25 1.63
N TYR A 249 4.39 5.29 1.59
CA TYR A 249 5.16 4.99 0.39
C TYR A 249 5.00 3.53 -0.03
N LEU A 250 5.10 2.58 0.91
CA LEU A 250 4.86 1.16 0.64
C LEU A 250 3.40 0.92 0.25
N TYR A 251 2.45 1.59 0.90
CA TYR A 251 1.04 1.51 0.55
C TYR A 251 0.79 1.97 -0.90
N LEU A 252 1.26 3.16 -1.29
CA LEU A 252 1.12 3.68 -2.65
C LEU A 252 1.86 2.83 -3.70
N SER A 253 2.95 2.16 -3.32
CA SER A 253 3.76 1.36 -4.24
C SER A 253 3.21 -0.05 -4.45
N LYS A 254 2.71 -0.71 -3.40
CA LYS A 254 2.33 -2.14 -3.44
C LYS A 254 0.82 -2.37 -3.50
N SER A 255 -0.01 -1.37 -3.20
CA SER A 255 -1.47 -1.56 -3.13
C SER A 255 -2.10 -1.80 -4.49
N ARG A 256 -2.67 -3.00 -4.68
CA ARG A 256 -3.45 -3.37 -5.87
C ARG A 256 -4.63 -2.42 -6.12
N ARG A 257 -5.23 -1.85 -5.04
CA ARG A 257 -6.36 -0.92 -5.17
C ARG A 257 -5.92 0.39 -5.82
N VAL A 258 -4.81 0.96 -5.35
CA VAL A 258 -4.22 2.18 -5.94
C VAL A 258 -3.87 1.92 -7.40
N HIS A 259 -3.24 0.78 -7.70
CA HIS A 259 -2.93 0.44 -9.08
C HIS A 259 -4.20 0.39 -9.95
N ASN A 260 -5.24 -0.35 -9.54
CA ASN A 260 -6.48 -0.46 -10.34
C ASN A 260 -7.23 0.87 -10.52
N THR A 261 -7.17 1.78 -9.55
CA THR A 261 -7.85 3.08 -9.63
C THR A 261 -7.14 4.05 -10.58
N TYR A 262 -5.80 4.10 -10.56
CA TYR A 262 -5.03 5.08 -11.33
C TYR A 262 -4.40 4.51 -12.63
N SER A 263 -4.37 3.18 -12.83
CA SER A 263 -3.81 2.55 -14.04
C SER A 263 -4.61 2.81 -15.32
N ASN A 264 -5.89 3.18 -15.19
CA ASN A 264 -6.75 3.40 -16.37
C ASN A 264 -6.44 4.72 -17.07
N GLY A 265 -6.09 5.78 -16.34
CA GLY A 265 -5.74 7.07 -16.93
C GLY A 265 -4.37 7.10 -17.61
N GLU A 266 -3.44 6.19 -17.27
CA GLU A 266 -2.15 6.07 -17.96
C GLU A 266 -2.28 5.41 -19.34
N ARG A 267 -3.28 4.55 -19.56
CA ARG A 267 -3.50 3.91 -20.88
C ARG A 267 -4.11 4.85 -21.91
N GLU A 268 -4.89 5.84 -21.47
CA GLU A 268 -5.53 6.81 -22.36
C GLU A 268 -4.52 7.83 -22.92
N LYS A 269 -3.47 8.17 -22.17
CA LYS A 269 -2.38 9.05 -22.65
C LYS A 269 -1.43 8.41 -23.67
N ILE A 270 -1.50 7.09 -23.88
CA ILE A 270 -0.65 6.42 -24.88
C ILE A 270 -1.26 6.54 -26.30
N ILE A 271 -2.50 7.02 -26.44
CA ILE A 271 -3.14 7.17 -27.75
C ILE A 271 -3.73 8.58 -27.98
N PRO A 272 -2.93 9.66 -28.02
CA PRO A 272 -3.29 10.86 -28.76
C PRO A 272 -2.82 10.66 -30.21
N GLY A 273 -3.52 9.83 -31.01
CA GLY A 273 -3.26 9.74 -32.45
C GLY A 273 -3.31 8.36 -33.12
N GLN A 274 -3.46 7.26 -32.39
CA GLN A 274 -3.72 5.95 -32.97
C GLN A 274 -5.17 5.53 -32.74
N LEU A 275 -6.10 6.19 -33.44
CA LEU A 275 -7.39 5.56 -33.72
C LEU A 275 -7.06 4.29 -34.53
N PRO A 276 -7.27 3.07 -34.03
CA PRO A 276 -7.09 1.90 -34.88
C PRO A 276 -8.16 1.99 -35.98
N ALA A 277 -7.74 2.28 -37.20
CA ALA A 277 -8.54 2.29 -38.43
C ALA A 277 -9.10 0.89 -38.79
N LYS A 278 -9.34 0.03 -37.80
CA LYS A 278 -9.69 -1.38 -37.97
C LYS A 278 -11.11 -1.72 -37.51
N LEU A 279 -11.99 -0.73 -37.44
CA LEU A 279 -13.42 -0.91 -37.13
C LEU A 279 -14.38 -0.28 -38.15
N THR A 280 -13.91 0.19 -39.32
CA THR A 280 -14.78 0.58 -40.44
C THR A 280 -15.03 -0.55 -41.45
N GLY A 281 -14.69 -1.79 -41.11
CA GLY A 281 -15.12 -2.98 -41.84
C GLY A 281 -16.51 -3.45 -41.41
N TYR A 282 -17.51 -2.56 -41.41
CA TYR A 282 -18.90 -2.98 -41.38
C TYR A 282 -19.42 -2.92 -42.82
N THR A 283 -19.57 -4.12 -43.35
CA THR A 283 -20.13 -4.51 -44.64
C THR A 283 -21.36 -3.68 -45.05
N GLU A 284 -21.24 -2.92 -46.14
CA GLU A 284 -22.37 -2.69 -47.04
C GLU A 284 -22.62 -4.02 -47.78
N PHE A 285 -23.71 -4.68 -47.44
CA PHE A 285 -24.35 -5.69 -48.27
C PHE A 285 -25.53 -4.98 -48.95
N THR A 286 -25.37 -4.69 -50.24
CA THR A 286 -26.45 -4.41 -51.20
C THR A 286 -26.14 -5.16 -52.48
#